data_AF-A0A845ZVI3-F1
#
_entry.id   AF-A0A845ZVI3-F1
#
_cell.length_a   1.000
_cell.length_b   1.000
_cell.length_c   1.000
_cell.angle_alpha   90.00
_cell.angle_beta   90.00
_cell.angle_gamma   90.00
#
_symmetry.space_group_name_H-M   'P 1'
#
loop_
_entity.id
_entity.type
_entity.pdbx_description
1 polymer ?
#
loop_
_entity_poly.entity_id
_entity_poly.type
_entity_poly.pdbx_seq_one_letter_code
_entity_poly.pdbx_strand_id
1 'polypeptide(L)'
;MNFGVEGVEVSEIRNYEDLPLAYGIFGILPIILQEKYTQLCYGNEKSADSEQVKVDNQVINHAWCKSTECEIFYEEYIQQEFISNLTIFSLLKPMSDPLVYRLLSQKVREEDLKLVYSCNTNPPWCKSCPKCAYVYLSYMAYVTPEQANEVQHLLGKENLFDRPDLQLYYRQLMGLEAHNAFECVGEIEETKLALEKCVERGFSGDAINCYSKKARLDRSEYQKLYKKYHQLDLSYQRLPPKLMEILIEECHKLENK
;
A
#
# COMPACT_ATOMS: atom_id res chain seq x y z
N MET A 1 15.61 12.03 16.02
CA MET A 1 14.63 11.05 16.54
C MET A 1 14.92 9.74 15.82
N ASN A 2 15.19 8.67 16.55
CA ASN A 2 15.40 7.35 15.96
C ASN A 2 14.04 6.83 15.49
N PHE A 3 13.73 7.04 14.21
CA PHE A 3 12.60 6.40 13.54
C PHE A 3 13.01 4.96 13.20
N GLY A 4 13.18 4.13 14.23
CA GLY A 4 13.50 2.70 14.09
C GLY A 4 12.30 1.87 14.53
N VAL A 5 12.03 0.77 13.82
CA VAL A 5 11.15 -0.30 14.31
C VAL A 5 11.78 -0.88 15.57
N GLU A 6 10.99 -1.04 16.63
CA GLU A 6 11.45 -1.60 17.90
C GLU A 6 12.12 -2.97 17.67
N GLY A 7 13.38 -3.14 18.09
CA GLY A 7 14.16 -4.35 17.87
C GLY A 7 15.04 -4.37 16.60
N VAL A 8 15.05 -3.30 15.80
CA VAL A 8 15.99 -3.13 14.67
C VAL A 8 16.99 -2.02 15.01
N GLU A 9 18.27 -2.38 15.16
CA GLU A 9 19.34 -1.39 15.26
C GLU A 9 19.55 -0.75 13.89
N VAL A 10 19.07 0.49 13.75
CA VAL A 10 19.42 1.34 12.62
C VAL A 10 20.82 1.88 12.87
N SER A 11 21.81 1.30 12.19
CA SER A 11 23.22 1.69 12.34
C SER A 11 23.48 3.11 11.85
N GLU A 12 22.83 3.51 10.76
CA GLU A 12 22.98 4.83 10.14
C GLU A 12 21.76 5.17 9.27
N ILE A 13 21.35 6.44 9.25
CA ILE A 13 20.37 6.96 8.27
C ILE A 13 21.11 7.95 7.38
N ARG A 14 21.19 7.66 6.08
CA ARG A 14 21.74 8.56 5.07
C ARG A 14 20.62 9.05 4.16
N ASN A 15 20.48 10.37 4.05
CA ASN A 15 19.53 10.99 3.13
C ASN A 15 20.23 11.29 1.81
N TYR A 16 19.70 10.74 0.72
CA TYR A 16 20.17 11.02 -0.64
C TYR A 16 19.11 11.87 -1.34
N GLU A 17 19.09 13.17 -1.03
CA GLU A 17 18.03 14.11 -1.49
C GLU A 17 18.01 14.31 -3.02
N ASP A 18 19.13 14.05 -3.70
CA ASP A 18 19.30 14.30 -5.14
C ASP A 18 19.36 13.04 -6.01
N LEU A 19 19.20 11.83 -5.44
CA LEU A 19 19.11 10.63 -6.27
C LEU A 19 17.72 10.60 -6.91
N PRO A 20 17.61 10.63 -8.25
CA PRO A 20 16.31 10.47 -8.86
C PRO A 20 15.92 9.00 -8.70
N LEU A 21 15.17 8.71 -7.64
CA LEU A 21 14.48 7.43 -7.43
C LEU A 21 13.59 7.06 -8.64
N ALA A 22 13.32 8.04 -9.50
CA ALA A 22 12.74 7.86 -10.84
C ALA A 22 13.47 6.83 -11.72
N TYR A 23 14.75 6.51 -11.45
CA TYR A 23 15.51 5.49 -12.20
C TYR A 23 15.42 4.08 -11.63
N GLY A 24 14.58 3.85 -10.60
CA GLY A 24 14.45 2.55 -9.96
C GLY A 24 15.79 2.06 -9.39
N ILE A 25 16.09 0.78 -9.55
CA ILE A 25 17.30 0.16 -8.99
C ILE A 25 18.60 0.76 -9.55
N PHE A 26 18.62 1.20 -10.81
CA PHE A 26 19.83 1.75 -11.43
C PHE A 26 20.21 3.11 -10.85
N GLY A 27 19.25 3.85 -10.30
CA GLY A 27 19.53 5.08 -9.55
C GLY A 27 20.36 4.80 -8.30
N ILE A 28 20.02 3.74 -7.55
CA ILE A 28 20.67 3.40 -6.27
C ILE A 28 21.92 2.51 -6.42
N LEU A 29 22.11 1.87 -7.58
CA LEU A 29 23.19 0.92 -7.83
C LEU A 29 24.60 1.46 -7.48
N PRO A 30 24.99 2.72 -7.78
CA PRO A 30 26.29 3.25 -7.37
C PRO A 30 26.50 3.22 -5.85
N ILE A 31 25.46 3.47 -5.07
CA ILE A 31 25.52 3.41 -3.59
C ILE A 31 25.65 1.96 -3.14
N ILE A 32 24.89 1.04 -3.73
CA ILE A 32 24.99 -0.40 -3.43
C ILE A 32 26.43 -0.88 -3.67
N LEU A 33 27.05 -0.47 -4.78
CA LEU A 33 28.43 -0.84 -5.12
C LEU A 33 29.46 -0.21 -4.17
N GLN A 34 29.32 1.08 -3.88
CA GLN A 34 30.23 1.81 -2.99
C GLN A 34 30.21 1.25 -1.56
N GLU A 35 29.01 1.06 -1.01
CA GLU A 35 28.81 0.59 0.37
C GLU A 35 28.83 -0.94 0.49
N LYS A 36 28.93 -1.64 -0.66
CA LYS A 36 28.97 -3.11 -0.76
C LYS A 36 27.75 -3.78 -0.13
N TYR A 37 26.58 -3.17 -0.33
CA TYR A 37 25.32 -3.78 0.08
C TYR A 37 25.02 -5.00 -0.78
N THR A 38 24.53 -6.06 -0.14
CA THR A 38 24.16 -7.32 -0.77
C THR A 38 22.65 -7.59 -0.69
N GLN A 39 21.90 -6.65 -0.12
CA GLN A 39 20.46 -6.72 -0.01
C GLN A 39 19.85 -5.36 -0.32
N LEU A 40 18.78 -5.37 -1.11
CA LEU A 40 17.96 -4.21 -1.40
C LEU A 40 16.50 -4.52 -1.05
N CYS A 41 15.94 -3.73 -0.15
CA CYS A 41 14.58 -3.88 0.33
C CYS A 41 13.71 -2.71 -0.18
N TYR A 42 12.62 -3.04 -0.87
CA TYR A 42 11.57 -2.10 -1.27
C TYR A 42 10.34 -2.20 -0.35
N GLY A 43 9.47 -1.20 -0.46
CA GLY A 43 8.18 -1.15 0.23
C GLY A 43 7.00 -1.53 -0.65
N ASN A 44 7.17 -2.35 -1.69
CA ASN A 44 6.07 -2.66 -2.61
C ASN A 44 5.15 -3.76 -2.05
N GLU A 45 3.85 -3.51 -2.11
CA GLU A 45 2.77 -4.38 -1.66
C GLU A 45 2.40 -5.47 -2.68
N LYS A 46 1.52 -6.38 -2.26
CA LYS A 46 1.02 -7.49 -3.09
C LYS A 46 0.30 -7.02 -4.35
N SER A 47 -0.53 -5.99 -4.26
CA SER A 47 -1.37 -5.51 -5.37
C SER A 47 -0.55 -4.90 -6.51
N ALA A 48 0.73 -4.59 -6.30
CA ALA A 48 1.64 -4.19 -7.37
C ALA A 48 1.94 -5.33 -8.39
N ASP A 49 1.67 -6.59 -8.02
CA ASP A 49 1.77 -7.73 -8.95
C ASP A 49 0.54 -7.87 -9.86
N SER A 50 -0.55 -7.16 -9.56
CA SER A 50 -1.84 -7.38 -10.19
C SER A 50 -1.96 -6.73 -11.57
N GLU A 51 -2.66 -7.45 -12.45
CA GLU A 51 -3.06 -6.98 -13.77
C GLU A 51 -4.05 -5.82 -13.66
N GLN A 52 -3.87 -4.76 -14.44
CA GLN A 52 -4.72 -3.57 -14.30
C GLN A 52 -5.58 -3.33 -15.54
N VAL A 53 -5.04 -3.54 -16.74
CA VAL A 53 -5.80 -3.36 -17.99
C VAL A 53 -5.41 -4.44 -19.00
N LYS A 54 -6.40 -4.94 -19.76
CA LYS A 54 -6.18 -5.81 -20.90
C LYS A 54 -6.45 -5.06 -22.20
N VAL A 55 -5.45 -4.91 -23.07
CA VAL A 55 -5.55 -4.28 -24.39
C VAL A 55 -5.15 -5.31 -25.45
N ASP A 56 -6.02 -5.59 -26.43
CA ASP A 56 -5.72 -6.53 -27.52
C ASP A 56 -5.12 -7.88 -27.06
N ASN A 57 -5.70 -8.44 -25.99
CA ASN A 57 -5.25 -9.63 -25.27
C ASN A 57 -3.92 -9.54 -24.50
N GLN A 58 -3.26 -8.38 -24.51
CA GLN A 58 -2.09 -8.12 -23.68
C GLN A 58 -2.51 -7.55 -22.33
N VAL A 59 -1.89 -8.08 -21.28
CA VAL A 59 -2.03 -7.59 -19.92
C VAL A 59 -1.03 -6.45 -19.72
N ILE A 60 -1.53 -5.30 -19.24
CA ILE A 60 -0.73 -4.13 -18.91
C ILE A 60 -0.80 -3.93 -17.39
N ASN A 61 0.37 -3.90 -16.76
CA ASN A 61 0.56 -3.51 -15.37
C ASN A 61 1.36 -2.18 -15.34
N HIS A 62 0.70 -1.06 -15.01
CA HIS A 62 1.34 0.26 -14.86
C HIS A 62 2.37 0.29 -13.72
N ALA A 63 2.24 -0.62 -12.75
CA ALA A 63 3.12 -0.77 -11.61
C ALA A 63 4.10 -1.93 -11.80
N TRP A 64 4.35 -2.40 -13.04
CA TRP A 64 5.23 -3.54 -13.30
C TRP A 64 6.62 -3.38 -12.66
N CYS A 65 7.17 -2.17 -12.60
CA CYS A 65 8.45 -1.90 -11.94
C CYS A 65 8.49 -2.18 -10.43
N LYS A 66 7.33 -2.45 -9.82
CA LYS A 66 7.14 -2.81 -8.41
C LYS A 66 6.74 -4.27 -8.24
N SER A 67 6.65 -5.03 -9.34
CA SER A 67 6.19 -6.41 -9.31
C SER A 67 7.29 -7.37 -8.89
N THR A 68 6.91 -8.53 -8.37
CA THR A 68 7.83 -9.64 -8.09
C THR A 68 8.60 -10.08 -9.35
N GLU A 69 7.96 -10.04 -10.52
CA GLU A 69 8.60 -10.35 -11.81
C GLU A 69 9.76 -9.38 -12.09
N CYS A 70 9.55 -8.08 -11.86
CA CYS A 70 10.58 -7.07 -12.07
C CYS A 70 11.71 -7.18 -11.03
N GLU A 71 11.40 -7.52 -9.78
CA GLU A 71 12.42 -7.80 -8.75
C GLU A 71 13.37 -8.94 -9.19
N ILE A 72 12.82 -10.05 -9.69
CA ILE A 72 13.61 -11.19 -10.20
C ILE A 72 14.46 -10.75 -11.39
N PHE A 73 13.84 -10.05 -12.36
CA PHE A 73 14.53 -9.60 -13.56
C PHE A 73 15.73 -8.71 -13.24
N TYR A 74 15.56 -7.73 -12.35
CA TYR A 74 16.66 -6.86 -11.94
C TYR A 74 17.71 -7.58 -11.11
N GLU A 75 17.31 -8.49 -10.24
CA GLU A 75 18.24 -9.28 -9.42
C GLU A 75 19.16 -10.11 -10.33
N GLU A 76 18.58 -10.85 -11.27
CA GLU A 76 19.33 -11.69 -12.21
C GLU A 76 20.33 -10.86 -13.03
N TYR A 77 19.88 -9.74 -13.60
CA TYR A 77 20.73 -8.85 -14.37
C TYR A 77 21.90 -8.31 -13.52
N ILE A 78 21.61 -7.82 -12.31
CA ILE A 78 22.65 -7.22 -11.47
C ILE A 78 23.60 -8.28 -10.94
N GLN A 79 23.12 -9.48 -10.59
CA GLN A 79 23.97 -10.59 -10.16
C GLN A 79 24.96 -11.01 -11.25
N GLN A 80 24.53 -11.00 -12.52
CA GLN A 80 25.38 -11.35 -13.65
C GLN A 80 26.45 -10.29 -13.93
N GLU A 81 26.09 -9.01 -13.84
CA GLU A 81 26.95 -7.92 -14.33
C GLU A 81 27.76 -7.19 -13.24
N PHE A 82 27.32 -7.24 -11.97
CA PHE A 82 27.93 -6.43 -10.90
C PHE A 82 28.01 -7.15 -9.53
N ILE A 83 26.84 -7.54 -9.05
CA ILE A 83 26.33 -7.99 -7.76
C ILE A 83 26.15 -9.48 -7.47
N SER A 84 27.09 -10.40 -7.66
CA SER A 84 26.75 -11.84 -7.74
C SER A 84 25.98 -12.44 -6.55
N ASN A 85 25.98 -11.80 -5.38
CA ASN A 85 25.23 -12.20 -4.19
C ASN A 85 24.19 -11.16 -3.73
N LEU A 86 23.74 -10.27 -4.61
CA LEU A 86 22.66 -9.33 -4.33
C LEU A 86 21.32 -10.06 -4.18
N THR A 87 20.53 -9.71 -3.17
CA THR A 87 19.13 -10.11 -3.04
C THR A 87 18.22 -8.89 -3.09
N ILE A 88 17.19 -8.91 -3.94
CA ILE A 88 16.16 -7.87 -4.03
C ILE A 88 14.84 -8.43 -3.53
N PHE A 89 14.22 -7.75 -2.58
CA PHE A 89 12.90 -8.13 -2.09
C PHE A 89 12.09 -6.90 -1.67
N SER A 90 10.79 -7.10 -1.48
CA SER A 90 9.89 -6.10 -0.93
C SER A 90 9.32 -6.57 0.40
N LEU A 91 9.43 -5.74 1.43
CA LEU A 91 8.93 -6.07 2.77
C LEU A 91 7.42 -6.27 2.80
N LEU A 92 6.69 -5.47 2.02
CA LEU A 92 5.23 -5.48 2.01
C LEU A 92 4.63 -6.48 1.01
N LYS A 93 5.44 -7.16 0.20
CA LYS A 93 4.93 -7.99 -0.91
C LYS A 93 4.00 -9.13 -0.48
N PRO A 94 4.20 -9.79 0.67
CA PRO A 94 3.24 -10.78 1.16
C PRO A 94 1.89 -10.20 1.59
N MET A 95 1.75 -8.88 1.67
CA MET A 95 0.62 -8.21 2.30
C MET A 95 -0.17 -7.40 1.27
N SER A 96 -1.48 -7.48 1.40
CA SER A 96 -2.39 -6.56 0.72
C SER A 96 -2.54 -5.25 1.50
N ASP A 97 -3.08 -4.22 0.87
CA ASP A 97 -3.27 -2.93 1.51
C ASP A 97 -4.14 -3.02 2.78
N PRO A 98 -5.30 -3.71 2.78
CA PRO A 98 -6.06 -3.96 4.01
C PRO A 98 -5.23 -4.49 5.18
N LEU A 99 -4.31 -5.43 4.92
CA LEU A 99 -3.45 -5.98 5.95
C LEU A 99 -2.37 -4.98 6.39
N VAL A 100 -1.76 -4.24 5.44
CA VAL A 100 -0.79 -3.18 5.72
C VAL A 100 -1.41 -2.10 6.61
N TYR A 101 -2.61 -1.60 6.30
CA TYR A 101 -3.28 -0.56 7.12
C TYR A 101 -3.67 -1.07 8.51
N ARG A 102 -4.05 -2.34 8.65
CA ARG A 102 -4.30 -2.94 9.97
C ARG A 102 -3.04 -3.09 10.80
N LEU A 103 -1.91 -3.46 10.20
CA LEU A 103 -0.62 -3.48 10.88
C LEU A 103 -0.18 -2.06 11.25
N LEU A 104 -0.31 -1.11 10.32
CA LEU A 104 -0.01 0.30 10.54
C LEU A 104 -0.76 0.83 11.76
N SER A 105 -2.06 0.55 11.90
CA SER A 105 -2.86 1.05 13.04
C SER A 105 -2.35 0.59 14.41
N GLN A 106 -1.66 -0.56 14.48
CA GLN A 106 -1.07 -1.06 15.71
C GLN A 106 0.34 -0.52 15.99
N LYS A 107 1.03 -0.02 14.97
CA LYS A 107 2.46 0.32 15.03
C LYS A 107 2.71 1.81 14.94
N VAL A 108 1.84 2.56 14.26
CA VAL A 108 1.98 4.01 14.12
C VAL A 108 1.44 4.70 15.36
N ARG A 109 2.23 5.63 15.89
CA ARG A 109 1.75 6.55 16.92
C ARG A 109 0.85 7.60 16.27
N GLU A 110 -0.14 8.09 17.01
CA GLU A 110 -1.11 9.05 16.48
C GLU A 110 -0.42 10.28 15.89
N GLU A 111 0.61 10.81 16.55
CA GLU A 111 1.35 11.99 16.10
C GLU A 111 2.17 11.78 14.82
N ASP A 112 2.43 10.53 14.43
CA ASP A 112 3.22 10.17 13.25
C ASP A 112 2.34 9.99 11.99
N LEU A 113 1.01 9.91 12.12
CA LEU A 113 0.09 9.77 10.98
C LEU A 113 0.21 10.90 9.95
N LYS A 114 0.57 12.11 10.39
CA LYS A 114 0.83 13.25 9.51
C LYS A 114 2.01 13.03 8.55
N LEU A 115 2.89 12.09 8.86
CA LEU A 115 4.05 11.73 8.06
C LEU A 115 3.73 10.61 7.05
N VAL A 116 2.56 9.97 7.17
CA VAL A 116 2.16 8.86 6.31
C VAL A 116 1.12 9.35 5.31
N TYR A 117 1.58 9.63 4.10
CA TYR A 117 0.74 10.08 2.98
C TYR A 117 1.31 9.59 1.65
N SER A 118 0.48 9.60 0.61
CA SER A 118 0.90 9.16 -0.73
C SER A 118 0.57 10.17 -1.84
N CYS A 119 0.13 11.39 -1.50
CA CYS A 119 -0.29 12.37 -2.51
C CYS A 119 0.86 12.73 -3.46
N ASN A 120 0.65 12.55 -4.77
CA ASN A 120 1.62 12.95 -5.80
C ASN A 120 1.48 14.43 -6.23
N THR A 121 0.31 15.03 -6.05
CA THR A 121 -0.03 16.33 -6.66
C THR A 121 0.43 17.52 -5.83
N ASN A 122 0.08 17.54 -4.54
CA ASN A 122 0.51 18.57 -3.59
C ASN A 122 0.58 17.92 -2.20
N PRO A 123 1.72 17.28 -1.86
CA PRO A 123 1.93 16.67 -0.55
C PRO A 123 1.71 17.66 0.60
N PRO A 124 1.23 17.21 1.77
CA PRO A 124 0.89 15.82 2.09
C PRO A 124 -0.48 15.38 1.53
N TRP A 125 -1.42 16.32 1.35
CA TRP A 125 -2.80 16.05 0.91
C TRP A 125 -3.35 17.17 0.04
N CYS A 126 -3.43 16.96 -1.28
CA CYS A 126 -4.14 17.88 -2.18
C CYS A 126 -5.67 17.78 -2.07
N LYS A 127 -6.17 16.66 -1.51
CA LYS A 127 -7.59 16.34 -1.31
C LYS A 127 -8.44 16.26 -2.59
N SER A 128 -7.82 16.25 -3.76
CA SER A 128 -8.52 16.22 -5.06
C SER A 128 -8.03 15.13 -6.01
N CYS A 129 -7.10 14.27 -5.58
CA CYS A 129 -6.52 13.19 -6.39
C CYS A 129 -6.98 11.79 -5.91
N PRO A 130 -6.92 10.76 -6.77
CA PRO A 130 -7.34 9.39 -6.41
C PRO A 130 -6.53 8.81 -5.25
N LYS A 131 -5.24 9.14 -5.12
CA LYS A 131 -4.43 8.70 -3.97
C LYS A 131 -4.94 9.27 -2.64
N CYS A 132 -5.33 10.55 -2.59
CA CYS A 132 -5.97 11.10 -1.39
C CYS A 132 -7.30 10.40 -1.09
N ALA A 133 -8.13 10.14 -2.11
CA ALA A 133 -9.39 9.41 -1.92
C ALA A 133 -9.16 8.00 -1.35
N TYR A 134 -8.20 7.26 -1.91
CA TYR A 134 -7.88 5.89 -1.53
C TYR A 134 -7.26 5.81 -0.12
N VAL A 135 -6.23 6.60 0.17
CA VAL A 135 -5.57 6.59 1.49
C VAL A 135 -6.55 7.04 2.58
N TYR A 136 -7.39 8.05 2.33
CA TYR A 136 -8.43 8.46 3.28
C TYR A 136 -9.42 7.33 3.56
N LEU A 137 -9.92 6.66 2.52
CA LEU A 137 -10.80 5.51 2.65
C LEU A 137 -10.16 4.41 3.51
N SER A 138 -8.92 4.04 3.21
CA SER A 138 -8.21 2.99 3.94
C SER A 138 -7.94 3.37 5.41
N TYR A 139 -7.63 4.63 5.70
CA TYR A 139 -7.56 5.11 7.07
C TYR A 139 -8.91 4.96 7.79
N MET A 140 -9.98 5.54 7.23
CA MET A 140 -11.30 5.45 7.85
C MET A 140 -11.78 4.00 8.02
N ALA A 141 -11.34 3.07 7.16
CA ALA A 141 -11.66 1.66 7.28
C ALA A 141 -10.90 0.96 8.41
N TYR A 142 -9.59 1.17 8.55
CA TYR A 142 -8.72 0.25 9.30
C TYR A 142 -7.98 0.83 10.52
N VAL A 143 -7.84 2.15 10.64
CA VAL A 143 -7.21 2.73 11.85
C VAL A 143 -8.16 2.83 13.04
N THR A 144 -7.64 3.02 14.25
CA THR A 144 -8.51 3.18 15.44
C THR A 144 -9.42 4.41 15.31
N PRO A 145 -10.52 4.51 16.07
CA PRO A 145 -11.36 5.71 16.08
C PRO A 145 -10.58 7.00 16.40
N GLU A 146 -9.62 6.93 17.31
CA GLU A 146 -8.76 8.04 17.72
C GLU A 146 -7.85 8.48 16.57
N GLN A 147 -7.17 7.52 15.92
CA GLN A 147 -6.35 7.75 14.74
C GLN A 147 -7.17 8.30 13.56
N ALA A 148 -8.39 7.80 13.34
CA ALA A 148 -9.28 8.31 12.30
C ALA A 148 -9.68 9.77 12.57
N ASN A 149 -9.95 10.12 13.83
CA ASN A 149 -10.20 11.50 14.23
C ASN A 149 -8.97 12.39 13.98
N GLU A 150 -7.76 11.92 14.27
CA GLU A 150 -6.53 12.67 13.97
C GLU A 150 -6.36 12.91 12.46
N VAL A 151 -6.58 11.89 11.63
CA VAL A 151 -6.56 12.05 10.16
C VAL A 151 -7.59 13.09 9.69
N GLN A 152 -8.80 13.07 10.26
CA GLN A 152 -9.80 14.09 9.97
C GLN A 152 -9.32 15.49 10.40
N HIS A 153 -8.71 15.61 11.58
CA HIS A 153 -8.13 16.87 12.06
C HIS A 153 -7.03 17.41 11.13
N LEU A 154 -6.11 16.55 10.67
CA LEU A 154 -5.07 16.90 9.69
C LEU A 154 -5.66 17.41 8.37
N LEU A 155 -6.81 16.89 7.98
CA LEU A 155 -7.55 17.30 6.80
C LEU A 155 -8.50 18.48 7.04
N GLY A 156 -8.44 19.13 8.21
CA GLY A 156 -9.30 20.27 8.54
C GLY A 156 -10.76 19.90 8.78
N LYS A 157 -11.01 18.67 9.25
CA LYS A 157 -12.33 18.05 9.49
C LYS A 157 -13.19 17.92 8.23
N GLU A 158 -12.57 17.93 7.06
CA GLU A 158 -13.23 17.74 5.79
C GLU A 158 -13.56 16.25 5.56
N ASN A 159 -14.81 15.94 5.24
CA ASN A 159 -15.20 14.59 4.84
C ASN A 159 -14.90 14.39 3.34
N LEU A 160 -13.84 13.65 3.02
CA LEU A 160 -13.48 13.43 1.62
C LEU A 160 -14.48 12.55 0.88
N PHE A 161 -15.33 11.78 1.58
CA PHE A 161 -16.41 11.01 0.95
C PHE A 161 -17.48 11.88 0.28
N ASP A 162 -17.62 13.15 0.69
CA ASP A 162 -18.60 14.11 0.16
C ASP A 162 -18.01 15.06 -0.89
N ARG A 163 -16.70 15.01 -1.13
CA ARG A 163 -16.07 15.98 -2.00
C ARG A 163 -16.45 15.71 -3.47
N PRO A 164 -17.04 16.67 -4.20
CA PRO A 164 -17.48 16.45 -5.59
C PRO A 164 -16.36 15.98 -6.52
N ASP A 165 -15.17 16.59 -6.40
CA ASP A 165 -14.00 16.29 -7.23
C ASP A 165 -13.51 14.83 -7.08
N LEU A 166 -13.83 14.19 -5.95
CA LEU A 166 -13.40 12.82 -5.66
C LEU A 166 -14.43 11.76 -6.07
N GLN A 167 -15.66 12.14 -6.43
CA GLN A 167 -16.73 11.18 -6.69
C GLN A 167 -16.43 10.30 -7.89
N LEU A 168 -15.81 10.84 -8.95
CA LEU A 168 -15.36 10.04 -10.09
C LEU A 168 -14.33 9.00 -9.65
N TYR A 169 -13.33 9.40 -8.86
CA TYR A 169 -12.29 8.49 -8.38
C TYR A 169 -12.86 7.39 -7.48
N TYR A 170 -13.78 7.71 -6.56
CA TYR A 170 -14.42 6.66 -5.76
C TYR A 170 -15.19 5.65 -6.62
N ARG A 171 -15.87 6.12 -7.67
CA ARG A 171 -16.57 5.24 -8.63
C ARG A 171 -15.59 4.34 -9.38
N GLN A 172 -14.45 4.86 -9.84
CA GLN A 172 -13.38 4.08 -10.46
C GLN A 172 -12.80 3.04 -9.49
N LEU A 173 -12.45 3.46 -8.27
CA LEU A 173 -11.87 2.61 -7.24
C LEU A 173 -12.79 1.43 -6.86
N MET A 174 -14.11 1.63 -6.85
CA MET A 174 -15.08 0.56 -6.55
C MET A 174 -15.56 -0.22 -7.79
N GLY A 175 -14.97 0.02 -8.97
CA GLY A 175 -15.24 -0.72 -10.20
C GLY A 175 -16.56 -0.37 -10.90
N LEU A 176 -17.08 0.85 -10.71
CA LEU A 176 -18.28 1.34 -11.40
C LEU A 176 -17.99 2.09 -12.70
N GLU A 177 -16.72 2.21 -13.07
CA GLU A 177 -16.24 2.83 -14.30
C GLU A 177 -15.41 1.81 -15.11
N ALA A 178 -15.15 2.12 -16.38
CA ALA A 178 -14.49 1.20 -17.30
C ALA A 178 -13.04 0.85 -16.92
N HIS A 179 -12.37 1.72 -16.17
CA HIS A 179 -11.00 1.53 -15.69
C HIS A 179 -10.88 2.04 -14.26
N ASN A 180 -9.96 1.43 -13.50
CA ASN A 180 -9.52 1.99 -12.22
C ASN A 180 -8.76 3.30 -12.47
N ALA A 181 -8.64 4.16 -11.45
CA ALA A 181 -7.74 5.31 -11.53
C ALA A 181 -6.33 4.80 -11.87
N PHE A 182 -5.74 5.30 -12.97
CA PHE A 182 -4.40 4.94 -13.46
C PHE A 182 -3.29 5.52 -12.56
N GLU A 183 -3.35 5.18 -11.29
CA GLU A 183 -2.45 5.58 -10.21
C GLU A 183 -2.16 4.35 -9.36
N CYS A 184 -1.06 4.37 -8.58
CA CYS A 184 -0.77 3.28 -7.63
C CYS A 184 -1.72 3.36 -6.44
N VAL A 185 -2.95 2.87 -6.64
CA VAL A 185 -4.02 2.69 -5.65
C VAL A 185 -4.41 1.22 -5.63
N GLY A 186 -5.02 0.76 -4.55
CA GLY A 186 -5.40 -0.65 -4.39
C GLY A 186 -6.43 -1.14 -5.40
N GLU A 187 -6.62 -2.46 -5.37
CA GLU A 187 -7.55 -3.17 -6.23
C GLU A 187 -9.02 -2.82 -5.94
N ILE A 188 -9.89 -3.14 -6.89
CA ILE A 188 -11.34 -2.95 -6.73
C ILE A 188 -11.86 -3.75 -5.52
N GLU A 189 -11.39 -4.99 -5.34
CA GLU A 189 -11.80 -5.83 -4.22
C GLU A 189 -11.33 -5.25 -2.87
N GLU A 190 -10.10 -4.73 -2.79
CA GLU A 190 -9.57 -4.05 -1.59
C GLU A 190 -10.39 -2.79 -1.26
N THR A 191 -10.70 -1.99 -2.28
CA THR A 191 -11.52 -0.77 -2.11
C THR A 191 -12.92 -1.12 -1.60
N LYS A 192 -13.60 -2.11 -2.21
CA LYS A 192 -14.93 -2.53 -1.75
C LYS A 192 -14.89 -3.06 -0.32
N LEU A 193 -13.83 -3.79 0.05
CA LEU A 193 -13.63 -4.26 1.42
C LEU A 193 -13.50 -3.09 2.41
N ALA A 194 -12.73 -2.05 2.07
CA ALA A 194 -12.58 -0.85 2.87
C ALA A 194 -13.90 -0.05 2.97
N LEU A 195 -14.67 0.04 1.88
CA LEU A 195 -15.98 0.69 1.86
C LEU A 195 -17.01 -0.02 2.73
N GLU A 196 -17.08 -1.36 2.68
CA GLU A 196 -17.95 -2.13 3.59
C GLU A 196 -17.56 -1.90 5.05
N LYS A 197 -16.26 -1.86 5.35
CA LYS A 197 -15.78 -1.55 6.70
C LYS A 197 -16.13 -0.13 7.15
N CYS A 198 -16.09 0.85 6.25
CA CYS A 198 -16.56 2.19 6.56
C CYS A 198 -18.06 2.21 6.90
N VAL A 199 -18.89 1.46 6.15
CA VAL A 199 -20.33 1.30 6.43
C VAL A 199 -20.55 0.67 7.82
N GLU A 200 -19.85 -0.41 8.14
CA GLU A 200 -19.95 -1.07 9.45
C GLU A 200 -19.56 -0.13 10.61
N ARG A 201 -18.56 0.74 10.38
CA ARG A 201 -18.11 1.75 11.34
C ARG A 201 -19.02 2.98 11.42
N GLY A 202 -20.08 3.04 10.61
CA GLY A 202 -21.04 4.14 10.61
C GLY A 202 -20.55 5.41 9.91
N PHE A 203 -19.48 5.36 9.12
CA PHE A 203 -19.11 6.48 8.26
C PHE A 203 -20.19 6.72 7.20
N SER A 204 -20.31 7.96 6.77
CA SER A 204 -21.29 8.38 5.78
C SER A 204 -20.67 9.36 4.78
N GLY A 205 -21.38 9.54 3.67
CA GLY A 205 -21.05 10.50 2.63
C GLY A 205 -21.44 9.99 1.25
N ASP A 206 -21.32 10.84 0.24
CA ASP A 206 -21.76 10.53 -1.13
C ASP A 206 -21.11 9.26 -1.71
N ALA A 207 -19.81 9.07 -1.47
CA ALA A 207 -19.10 7.86 -1.90
C ALA A 207 -19.62 6.59 -1.20
N ILE A 208 -19.86 6.65 0.11
CA ILE A 208 -20.39 5.53 0.92
C ILE A 208 -21.83 5.19 0.50
N ASN A 209 -22.64 6.21 0.23
CA ASN A 209 -24.00 6.08 -0.27
C ASN A 209 -24.02 5.45 -1.68
N CYS A 210 -23.12 5.87 -2.56
CA CYS A 210 -22.94 5.31 -3.89
C CYS A 210 -22.59 3.82 -3.81
N TYR A 211 -21.60 3.47 -2.99
CA TYR A 211 -21.21 2.08 -2.74
C TYR A 211 -22.39 1.25 -2.25
N SER A 212 -23.06 1.71 -1.19
CA SER A 212 -24.18 1.00 -0.57
C SER A 212 -25.33 0.71 -1.55
N LYS A 213 -25.53 1.57 -2.55
CA LYS A 213 -26.60 1.43 -3.55
C LYS A 213 -26.20 0.65 -4.80
N LYS A 214 -24.92 0.71 -5.21
CA LYS A 214 -24.49 0.28 -6.55
C LYS A 214 -23.42 -0.81 -6.58
N ALA A 215 -22.64 -0.95 -5.51
CA ALA A 215 -21.45 -1.80 -5.51
C ALA A 215 -21.26 -2.61 -4.21
N ARG A 216 -22.27 -2.60 -3.32
CA ARG A 216 -22.20 -3.24 -2.01
C ARG A 216 -21.98 -4.74 -2.14
N LEU A 217 -20.99 -5.24 -1.41
CA LEU A 217 -20.70 -6.67 -1.32
C LEU A 217 -21.83 -7.38 -0.60
N ASP A 218 -22.21 -8.56 -1.08
CA ASP A 218 -23.04 -9.45 -0.27
C ASP A 218 -22.23 -10.04 0.89
N ARG A 219 -22.91 -10.56 1.91
CA ARG A 219 -22.26 -11.06 3.13
C ARG A 219 -21.26 -12.19 2.85
N SER A 220 -21.53 -13.06 1.88
CA SER A 220 -20.67 -14.20 1.57
C SER A 220 -19.42 -13.77 0.79
N GLU A 221 -19.59 -12.87 -0.18
CA GLU A 221 -18.50 -12.24 -0.91
C GLU A 221 -17.60 -11.46 0.05
N TYR A 222 -18.20 -10.65 0.92
CA TYR A 222 -17.50 -9.89 1.93
C TYR A 222 -16.61 -10.76 2.83
N GLN A 223 -17.14 -11.87 3.36
CA GLN A 223 -16.37 -12.81 4.18
C GLN A 223 -15.22 -13.46 3.41
N LYS A 224 -15.45 -13.82 2.14
CA LYS A 224 -14.42 -14.40 1.27
C LYS A 224 -13.28 -13.40 1.02
N LEU A 225 -13.61 -12.16 0.64
CA LEU A 225 -12.62 -11.11 0.40
C LEU A 225 -11.89 -10.74 1.70
N TYR A 226 -12.62 -10.62 2.81
CA TYR A 226 -12.00 -10.35 4.11
C TYR A 226 -10.94 -11.38 4.45
N LYS A 227 -11.24 -12.68 4.28
CA LYS A 227 -10.25 -13.75 4.50
C LYS A 227 -9.08 -13.66 3.52
N LYS A 228 -9.34 -13.44 2.22
CA LYS A 228 -8.29 -13.36 1.18
C LYS A 228 -7.28 -12.25 1.46
N TYR A 229 -7.77 -11.04 1.75
CA TYR A 229 -6.91 -9.85 1.85
C TYR A 229 -6.28 -9.67 3.24
N HIS A 230 -6.80 -10.30 4.28
CA HIS A 230 -6.18 -10.25 5.62
C HIS A 230 -5.19 -11.38 5.89
N GLN A 231 -4.88 -12.21 4.89
CA GLN A 231 -3.91 -13.29 5.01
C GLN A 231 -2.59 -12.92 4.32
N LEU A 232 -1.48 -13.35 4.93
CA LEU A 232 -0.15 -13.26 4.32
C LEU A 232 -0.07 -14.20 3.11
N ASP A 233 0.53 -13.71 2.04
CA ASP A 233 0.92 -14.51 0.89
C ASP A 233 2.25 -15.22 1.16
N LEU A 234 2.16 -16.46 1.62
CA LEU A 234 3.33 -17.30 1.89
C LEU A 234 4.00 -17.84 0.61
N SER A 235 3.45 -17.56 -0.57
CA SER A 235 4.11 -17.91 -1.84
C SER A 235 5.27 -16.97 -2.18
N TYR A 236 5.33 -15.78 -1.58
CA TYR A 236 6.45 -14.86 -1.74
C TYR A 236 7.66 -15.30 -0.89
N GLN A 237 8.56 -16.07 -1.51
CA GLN A 237 9.71 -16.72 -0.85
C GLN A 237 11.03 -15.93 -0.95
N ARG A 238 10.98 -14.64 -1.34
CA ARG A 238 12.17 -13.79 -1.51
C ARG A 238 12.56 -13.03 -0.23
N LEU A 239 11.67 -12.98 0.76
CA LEU A 239 11.97 -12.37 2.06
C LEU A 239 13.01 -13.17 2.83
N PRO A 240 14.00 -12.51 3.46
CA PRO A 240 14.83 -13.15 4.47
C PRO A 240 13.98 -13.90 5.51
N PRO A 241 14.31 -15.16 5.87
CA PRO A 241 13.47 -15.98 6.74
C PRO A 241 13.11 -15.29 8.06
N LYS A 242 14.06 -14.54 8.64
CA LYS A 242 13.82 -13.82 9.90
C LYS A 242 12.76 -12.73 9.78
N LEU A 243 12.68 -12.05 8.63
CA LEU A 243 11.65 -11.04 8.38
C LEU A 243 10.28 -11.69 8.16
N MET A 244 10.24 -12.84 7.47
CA MET A 244 8.99 -13.61 7.32
C MET A 244 8.46 -14.09 8.67
N GLU A 245 9.33 -14.61 9.55
CA GLU A 245 8.95 -14.97 10.94
C GLU A 245 8.31 -13.79 11.67
N ILE A 246 8.96 -12.61 11.62
CA ILE A 246 8.43 -11.40 12.26
C ILE A 246 7.06 -11.02 11.68
N LEU A 247 6.90 -11.04 10.35
CA LEU A 247 5.60 -10.73 9.72
C LEU A 247 4.50 -11.71 10.14
N ILE A 248 4.80 -13.00 10.22
CA ILE A 248 3.86 -14.03 10.69
C ILE A 248 3.46 -13.77 12.14
N GLU A 249 4.43 -13.49 13.02
CA GLU A 249 4.16 -13.18 14.42
C GLU A 249 3.29 -11.92 14.57
N GLU A 250 3.56 -10.87 13.81
CA GLU A 250 2.78 -9.63 13.84
C GLU A 250 1.35 -9.84 13.31
N CYS A 251 1.18 -10.64 12.26
CA CYS A 251 -0.15 -10.98 11.75
C CYS A 251 -0.94 -11.86 12.75
N HIS A 252 -0.30 -12.80 13.43
CA HIS A 252 -0.95 -13.56 14.50
C HIS A 252 -1.38 -12.67 15.67
N LYS A 253 -0.60 -11.64 16.03
CA LYS A 253 -1.00 -10.66 17.07
C LYS A 253 -2.24 -9.85 16.65
N LEU A 254 -2.43 -9.60 15.35
CA LEU A 254 -3.61 -8.90 14.82
C LEU A 254 -4.89 -9.72 14.86
N GLU A 255 -4.83 -11.05 14.74
CA GLU A 255 -6.01 -11.91 14.77
C GLU A 255 -6.53 -12.15 16.19
N ASN A 256 -5.67 -11.98 17.20
CA ASN A 256 -5.99 -12.21 18.61
C ASN A 256 -6.49 -10.94 19.35
N LYS A 257 -6.75 -9.85 18.63
CA LYS A 257 -7.33 -8.59 19.13
C LYS A 257 -8.67 -8.29 18.45
#